data_AF-A0A532CWM4-F1
#
_entry.id   AF-A0A532CWM4-F1
#
_cell.length_a   1.000
_cell.length_b   1.000
_cell.length_c   1.000
_cell.angle_alpha   90.00
_cell.angle_beta   90.00
_cell.angle_gamma   90.00
#
_symmetry.space_group_name_H-M   'P 1'
#
loop_
_entity.id
_entity.type
_entity.pdbx_description
1 polymer ?
#
loop_
_entity_poly.entity_id
_entity_poly.type
_entity_poly.pdbx_seq_one_letter_code
_entity_poly.pdbx_strand_id
1 'polypeptide(L)'
;MKRIFGIAAVTLLGAGAVWFAWPRPIAVDLATVTKGPMEVTIEDEGKARVRHVYIVSAPIAGEVLRISPPRHVGDQVTKDETVLAVMQPTLPGFHDARTHEELRSALAAADAAVNLAAAETRRIEAALSFSRTELRRAEALARTEAIS
;
A
#
# COMPACT_ATOMS: atom_id res chain seq x y z
N MET A 1 96.46 52.22 -9.19
CA MET A 1 95.84 51.28 -8.21
C MET A 1 94.52 51.77 -7.63
N LYS A 2 94.37 53.03 -7.17
CA LYS A 2 93.11 53.55 -6.59
C LYS A 2 91.84 53.42 -7.48
N ARG A 3 91.96 53.60 -8.81
CA ARG A 3 90.80 53.52 -9.73
C ARG A 3 90.28 52.10 -9.94
N ILE A 4 91.16 51.10 -9.92
CA ILE A 4 90.80 49.68 -10.05
C ILE A 4 90.07 49.21 -8.78
N PHE A 5 90.56 49.61 -7.60
CA PHE A 5 89.88 49.35 -6.33
C PHE A 5 88.50 50.01 -6.24
N GLY A 6 88.35 51.23 -6.77
CA GLY A 6 87.05 51.91 -6.82
C GLY A 6 86.04 51.21 -7.72
N ILE A 7 86.45 50.79 -8.92
CA ILE A 7 85.59 50.02 -9.84
C ILE A 7 85.21 48.68 -9.21
N ALA A 8 86.18 47.96 -8.63
CA ALA A 8 85.93 46.69 -7.96
C ALA A 8 84.89 46.83 -6.84
N ALA A 9 85.00 47.88 -6.01
CA ALA A 9 84.04 48.15 -4.94
C ALA A 9 82.62 48.45 -5.47
N VAL A 10 82.50 49.23 -6.56
CA VAL A 10 81.20 49.54 -7.17
C VAL A 10 80.57 48.30 -7.80
N THR A 11 81.34 47.46 -8.50
CA THR A 11 80.82 46.18 -9.03
C THR A 11 80.38 45.23 -7.93
N LEU A 12 81.10 45.19 -6.81
CA LEU A 12 80.77 44.29 -5.70
C LEU A 12 79.51 44.76 -4.95
N LEU A 13 79.35 46.08 -4.78
CA LEU A 13 78.11 46.68 -4.28
C LEU A 13 76.94 46.46 -5.25
N GLY A 14 77.16 46.64 -6.56
CA GLY A 14 76.15 46.40 -7.58
C GLY A 14 75.68 44.94 -7.62
N ALA A 15 76.62 43.99 -7.58
CA ALA A 15 76.32 42.57 -7.52
C ALA A 15 75.58 42.18 -6.22
N GLY A 16 75.98 42.75 -5.09
CA GLY A 16 75.30 42.54 -3.81
C GLY A 16 73.87 43.06 -3.78
N ALA A 17 73.63 44.25 -4.35
CA ALA A 17 72.29 44.82 -4.45
C ALA A 17 71.37 43.98 -5.34
N VAL A 18 71.89 43.49 -6.47
CA VAL A 18 71.15 42.61 -7.38
C VAL A 18 70.82 41.27 -6.73
N TRP A 19 71.75 40.67 -5.97
CA TRP A 19 71.51 39.41 -5.24
C TRP A 19 70.47 39.56 -4.13
N PHE A 20 70.49 40.67 -3.39
CA PHE A 20 69.53 40.93 -2.32
C PHE A 20 68.12 41.23 -2.86
N ALA A 21 68.03 41.94 -3.97
CA ALA A 21 66.77 42.24 -4.64
C ALA A 21 66.23 41.07 -5.47
N TRP A 22 66.98 39.96 -5.60
CA TRP A 22 66.52 38.80 -6.36
C TRP A 22 65.39 38.10 -5.61
N PRO A 23 64.17 38.03 -6.18
CA PRO A 23 63.03 37.47 -5.49
C PRO A 23 63.27 35.99 -5.20
N ARG A 24 63.14 35.62 -3.92
CA ARG A 24 63.26 34.22 -3.51
C ARG A 24 61.95 33.50 -3.82
N PRO A 25 61.99 32.34 -4.52
CA PRO A 25 60.80 31.57 -4.77
C PRO A 25 60.24 31.06 -3.44
N ILE A 26 58.91 31.16 -3.30
CA ILE A 26 58.17 30.67 -2.14
C ILE A 26 57.60 29.30 -2.53
N ALA A 27 57.79 28.31 -1.67
CA ALA A 27 57.20 26.99 -1.87
C ALA A 27 55.68 27.08 -1.77
N VAL A 28 54.99 26.64 -2.82
CA VAL A 28 53.53 26.54 -2.87
C VAL A 28 53.13 25.13 -3.24
N ASP A 29 52.03 24.67 -2.66
CA ASP A 29 51.46 23.36 -2.99
C ASP A 29 50.59 23.50 -4.25
N LEU A 30 50.89 22.70 -5.26
CA LEU A 30 50.22 22.72 -6.56
C LEU A 30 49.65 21.33 -6.83
N ALA A 31 48.34 21.29 -7.15
CA ALA A 31 47.66 20.09 -7.60
C ALA A 31 47.17 20.25 -9.04
N THR A 32 47.25 19.17 -9.82
CA THR A 32 46.73 19.14 -11.20
C THR A 32 45.25 18.79 -11.19
N VAL A 33 44.41 19.67 -11.73
CA VAL A 33 42.95 19.46 -11.80
C VAL A 33 42.59 18.76 -13.10
N THR A 34 41.75 17.71 -13.01
CA THR A 34 41.18 17.01 -14.17
C THR A 34 39.66 17.06 -14.12
N LYS A 35 39.00 16.98 -15.28
CA LYS A 35 37.54 16.92 -15.38
C LYS A 35 37.10 15.48 -15.60
N GLY A 36 36.19 15.01 -14.75
CA GLY A 36 35.58 13.69 -14.82
C GLY A 36 34.20 13.70 -14.17
N PRO A 37 33.41 12.62 -14.33
CA PRO A 37 32.14 12.50 -13.64
C PRO A 37 32.38 12.49 -12.12
N MET A 38 31.70 13.37 -11.41
CA MET A 38 31.73 13.44 -9.96
C MET A 38 30.49 12.72 -9.42
N GLU A 39 30.70 11.69 -8.61
CA GLU A 39 29.63 10.96 -7.94
C GLU A 39 29.46 11.53 -6.52
N VAL A 40 28.22 11.79 -6.14
CA VAL A 40 27.85 12.19 -4.78
C VAL A 40 26.87 11.16 -4.27
N THR A 41 27.29 10.39 -3.27
CA THR A 41 26.45 9.39 -2.61
C THR A 41 25.78 10.00 -1.39
N ILE A 42 24.50 9.70 -1.19
CA ILE A 42 23.78 9.98 0.05
C ILE A 42 23.69 8.66 0.81
N GLU A 43 24.28 8.61 2.00
CA GLU A 43 24.21 7.47 2.88
C GLU A 43 23.12 7.73 3.94
N ASP A 44 22.18 6.80 4.05
CA ASP A 44 21.09 6.85 5.03
C ASP A 44 20.69 5.44 5.46
N GLU A 45 20.04 5.31 6.61
CA GLU A 45 19.62 4.03 7.18
C GLU A 45 18.30 3.54 6.56
N GLY A 46 18.37 2.47 5.77
CA GLY A 46 17.19 1.81 5.23
C GLY A 46 16.57 0.81 6.20
N LYS A 47 15.24 0.87 6.41
CA LYS A 47 14.48 -0.16 7.15
C LYS A 47 13.53 -0.90 6.22
N ALA A 48 13.69 -2.22 6.13
CA ALA A 48 12.75 -3.08 5.42
C ALA A 48 11.48 -3.27 6.26
N ARG A 49 10.30 -3.12 5.64
CA ARG A 49 9.01 -3.34 6.29
C ARG A 49 8.13 -4.25 5.46
N VAL A 50 7.44 -5.18 6.12
CA VAL A 50 6.43 -6.03 5.50
C VAL A 50 5.20 -5.17 5.19
N ARG A 51 4.82 -5.07 3.91
CA ARG A 51 3.69 -4.23 3.44
C ARG A 51 2.33 -4.80 3.82
N HIS A 52 2.17 -6.12 3.70
CA HIS A 52 0.89 -6.78 3.88
C HIS A 52 1.03 -7.85 4.96
N VAL A 53 0.49 -7.56 6.14
CA VAL A 53 0.40 -8.50 7.25
C VAL A 53 -1.06 -8.86 7.40
N TYR A 54 -1.37 -10.15 7.37
CA TYR A 54 -2.72 -10.67 7.51
C TYR A 54 -2.81 -11.52 8.77
N ILE A 55 -3.96 -11.46 9.43
CA ILE A 55 -4.31 -12.35 10.52
C ILE A 55 -5.33 -13.33 9.96
N VAL A 56 -5.02 -14.61 10.00
CA VAL A 56 -5.93 -15.68 9.57
C VAL A 56 -6.63 -16.25 10.80
N SER A 57 -7.96 -16.23 10.79
CA SER A 57 -8.79 -16.76 11.88
C SER A 57 -9.77 -17.81 11.36
N ALA A 58 -10.15 -18.73 12.24
CA ALA A 58 -11.23 -19.68 11.95
C ALA A 58 -12.59 -19.02 12.21
N PRO A 59 -13.60 -19.20 11.33
CA PRO A 59 -14.93 -18.62 11.51
C PRO A 59 -15.79 -19.37 12.53
N ILE A 60 -15.30 -20.50 13.04
CA ILE A 60 -16.01 -21.37 13.99
C ILE A 60 -15.18 -21.56 15.25
N ALA A 61 -15.87 -21.72 16.38
CA ALA A 61 -15.26 -22.14 17.64
C ALA A 61 -14.97 -23.64 17.62
N GLY A 62 -13.86 -24.04 18.23
CA GLY A 62 -13.44 -25.43 18.28
C GLY A 62 -11.98 -25.57 18.71
N GLU A 63 -11.50 -26.80 18.70
CA GLU A 63 -10.11 -27.12 18.98
C GLU A 63 -9.31 -27.15 17.67
N VAL A 64 -8.11 -26.56 17.67
CA VAL A 64 -7.20 -26.67 16.52
C VAL A 64 -6.52 -28.03 16.60
N LEU A 65 -6.74 -28.88 15.59
CA LEU A 65 -6.01 -30.14 15.49
C LEU A 65 -4.52 -29.86 15.31
N ARG A 66 -3.69 -30.77 15.81
CA ARG A 66 -2.24 -30.65 15.72
C ARG A 66 -1.80 -30.36 14.28
N ILE A 67 -1.16 -29.22 14.08
CA ILE A 67 -0.50 -28.87 12.83
C ILE A 67 0.69 -29.83 12.68
N SER A 68 0.43 -30.94 11.98
CA SER A 68 1.42 -32.00 11.77
C SER A 68 2.32 -31.64 10.58
N PRO A 69 3.54 -32.18 10.53
CA PRO A 69 4.44 -32.00 9.39
C PRO A 69 3.71 -32.29 8.07
N PRO A 70 3.97 -31.49 7.02
CA PRO A 70 5.23 -30.81 6.74
C PRO A 70 5.32 -29.33 7.15
N ARG A 71 4.28 -28.74 7.74
CA ARG A 71 4.18 -27.28 7.91
C ARG A 71 4.99 -26.74 9.10
N HIS A 72 5.80 -25.73 8.86
CA HIS A 72 6.57 -25.01 9.86
C HIS A 72 6.45 -23.48 9.67
N VAL A 73 6.85 -22.72 10.69
CA VAL A 73 6.90 -21.25 10.61
C VAL A 73 7.92 -20.84 9.56
N GLY A 74 7.50 -20.01 8.61
CA GLY A 74 8.34 -19.54 7.50
C GLY A 74 8.10 -20.26 6.18
N ASP A 75 7.30 -21.33 6.16
CA ASP A 75 6.94 -22.02 4.93
C ASP A 75 6.13 -21.12 3.99
N GLN A 76 6.34 -21.28 2.68
CA GLN A 76 5.55 -20.61 1.67
C GLN A 76 4.12 -21.17 1.64
N VAL A 77 3.14 -20.28 1.54
CA VAL A 77 1.71 -20.61 1.51
C VAL A 77 1.08 -20.05 0.25
N THR A 78 0.24 -20.86 -0.39
CA THR A 78 -0.54 -20.47 -1.57
C THR A 78 -2.01 -20.35 -1.19
N LYS A 79 -2.65 -19.27 -1.63
CA LYS A 79 -4.08 -19.02 -1.41
C LYS A 79 -4.90 -20.17 -1.98
N ASP A 80 -5.94 -20.59 -1.26
CA ASP A 80 -6.93 -21.61 -1.66
C ASP A 80 -6.36 -23.02 -1.91
N GLU A 81 -5.05 -23.23 -1.73
CA GLU A 81 -4.37 -24.52 -1.90
C GLU A 81 -3.78 -25.01 -0.56
N THR A 82 -3.17 -24.09 0.20
CA THR A 82 -2.46 -24.44 1.43
C THR A 82 -3.40 -24.50 2.62
N VAL A 83 -3.64 -25.71 3.14
CA VAL A 83 -4.27 -25.92 4.44
C VAL A 83 -3.30 -25.55 5.56
N LEU A 84 -3.62 -24.51 6.33
CA LEU A 84 -2.81 -24.02 7.46
C LEU A 84 -3.09 -24.81 8.74
N ALA A 85 -4.36 -25.06 9.03
CA ALA A 85 -4.83 -25.75 10.22
C ALA A 85 -6.18 -26.41 9.95
N VAL A 86 -6.47 -27.48 10.68
CA VAL A 86 -7.77 -28.16 10.66
C VAL A 86 -8.44 -27.95 12.01
N MET A 87 -9.68 -27.45 11.99
CA MET A 87 -10.47 -27.21 13.19
C MET A 87 -11.35 -28.43 13.48
N GLN A 88 -11.37 -28.88 14.72
CA GLN A 88 -12.39 -29.77 15.26
C GLN A 88 -13.46 -28.93 15.94
N PRO A 89 -14.68 -28.82 15.38
CA PRO A 89 -15.75 -28.05 16.00
C PRO A 89 -16.11 -28.61 17.38
N THR A 90 -16.48 -27.71 18.29
CA THR A 90 -17.00 -28.14 19.59
C THR A 90 -18.27 -28.96 19.40
N LEU A 91 -18.44 -30.00 20.20
CA LEU A 91 -19.69 -30.75 20.26
C LEU A 91 -20.84 -29.77 20.51
N PRO A 92 -21.91 -29.80 19.71
CA PRO A 92 -23.07 -28.98 19.99
C PRO A 92 -23.57 -29.33 21.40
N GLY A 93 -23.93 -28.29 22.16
CA GLY A 93 -24.55 -28.48 23.48
C GLY A 93 -25.82 -29.32 23.39
N PHE A 94 -26.36 -29.74 24.54
CA PHE A 94 -27.58 -30.53 24.59
C PHE A 94 -28.70 -29.87 23.79
N HIS A 95 -29.09 -30.54 22.71
CA HIS A 95 -30.16 -30.11 21.83
C HIS A 95 -31.48 -30.67 22.37
N ASP A 96 -32.13 -29.91 23.25
CA ASP A 96 -33.41 -30.24 23.84
C ASP A 96 -34.54 -30.23 22.79
N ALA A 97 -35.51 -31.12 22.94
CA ALA A 97 -36.71 -31.20 22.10
C ALA A 97 -37.48 -29.87 22.08
N ARG A 98 -37.52 -29.15 23.21
CA ARG A 98 -38.13 -27.82 23.28
C ARG A 98 -37.40 -26.81 22.38
N THR A 99 -36.08 -26.70 22.52
CA THR A 99 -35.26 -25.79 21.69
C THR A 99 -35.39 -26.13 20.21
N HIS A 100 -35.49 -27.42 19.88
CA HIS A 100 -35.71 -27.83 18.49
C HIS A 100 -37.02 -27.31 17.92
N GLU A 101 -38.10 -27.43 18.68
CA GLU A 101 -39.42 -27.01 18.23
C GLU A 101 -39.55 -25.49 18.17
N GLU A 102 -38.89 -24.76 19.08
CA GLU A 102 -38.75 -23.31 19.03
C GLU A 102 -38.00 -22.86 17.76
N LEU A 103 -36.88 -23.53 17.41
CA LEU A 103 -36.12 -23.24 16.20
C LEU A 103 -36.92 -23.58 14.92
N ARG A 104 -37.66 -24.69 14.90
CA ARG A 104 -38.54 -25.03 13.77
C ARG A 104 -39.65 -24.00 13.59
N SER A 105 -40.25 -23.56 14.69
CA SER A 105 -41.29 -22.52 14.66
C SER A 105 -40.73 -21.19 14.15
N ALA A 106 -39.51 -20.82 14.58
CA ALA A 106 -38.84 -19.63 14.09
C ALA A 106 -38.54 -19.70 12.58
N LEU A 107 -38.11 -20.87 12.09
CA LEU A 107 -37.90 -21.11 10.66
C LEU A 107 -39.19 -20.99 9.85
N ALA A 108 -40.27 -21.62 10.32
CA ALA A 108 -41.58 -21.52 9.67
C ALA A 108 -42.11 -20.07 9.63
N ALA A 109 -41.89 -19.29 10.68
CA ALA A 109 -42.24 -17.87 10.72
C ALA A 109 -41.41 -17.04 9.73
N ALA A 110 -40.10 -17.30 9.63
CA ALA A 110 -39.23 -16.63 8.68
C ALA A 110 -39.63 -16.91 7.22
N ASP A 111 -39.93 -18.18 6.90
CA ASP A 111 -40.40 -18.58 5.57
C ASP A 111 -41.74 -17.94 5.22
N ALA A 112 -42.66 -17.86 6.19
CA ALA A 112 -43.94 -17.17 6.01
C ALA A 112 -43.75 -15.67 5.71
N ALA A 113 -42.81 -15.01 6.37
CA ALA A 113 -42.49 -13.60 6.12
C ALA A 113 -41.92 -13.39 4.70
N VAL A 114 -41.03 -14.26 4.23
CA VAL A 114 -40.50 -14.23 2.85
C VAL A 114 -41.64 -14.41 1.84
N ASN A 115 -42.54 -15.36 2.08
CA ASN A 115 -43.69 -15.61 1.20
C ASN A 115 -44.64 -14.42 1.14
N LEU A 116 -44.90 -13.76 2.27
CA LEU A 116 -45.71 -12.54 2.33
C LEU A 116 -45.06 -11.41 1.52
N ALA A 117 -43.77 -11.14 1.71
CA ALA A 117 -43.05 -10.10 0.98
C ALA A 117 -43.05 -10.35 -0.55
N ALA A 118 -42.91 -11.62 -0.96
CA ALA A 118 -43.01 -12.00 -2.37
C ALA A 118 -44.43 -11.78 -2.92
N ALA A 119 -45.47 -12.07 -2.15
CA ALA A 119 -46.85 -11.81 -2.54
C ALA A 119 -47.15 -10.30 -2.64
N GLU A 120 -46.63 -9.49 -1.72
CA GLU A 120 -46.75 -8.03 -1.76
C GLU A 120 -46.07 -7.43 -2.99
N THR A 121 -44.88 -7.93 -3.33
CA THR A 121 -44.15 -7.49 -4.54
C THR A 121 -44.98 -7.77 -5.79
N ARG A 122 -45.51 -9.00 -5.94
CA ARG A 122 -46.40 -9.34 -7.07
C ARG A 122 -47.64 -8.45 -7.12
N ARG A 123 -48.23 -8.10 -5.97
CA ARG A 123 -49.38 -7.19 -5.89
C ARG A 123 -49.02 -5.79 -6.37
N ILE A 124 -47.87 -5.25 -5.96
CA ILE A 124 -47.40 -3.92 -6.37
C ILE A 124 -47.07 -3.89 -7.86
N GLU A 125 -46.43 -4.93 -8.40
CA GLU A 125 -46.14 -5.05 -9.83
C GLU A 125 -47.43 -5.09 -10.67
N ALA A 126 -48.43 -5.86 -10.22
CA ALA A 126 -49.74 -5.90 -10.87
C ALA A 126 -50.41 -4.52 -10.86
N ALA A 127 -50.41 -3.83 -9.71
CA ALA A 127 -50.95 -2.47 -9.61
C ALA A 127 -50.22 -1.48 -10.53
N LEU A 128 -48.89 -1.55 -10.59
CA LEU A 128 -48.08 -0.73 -11.50
C LEU A 128 -48.41 -0.99 -12.97
N SER A 129 -48.58 -2.26 -13.35
CA SER A 129 -48.95 -2.64 -14.72
C SER A 129 -50.33 -2.10 -15.11
N PHE A 130 -51.29 -2.14 -14.18
CA PHE A 130 -52.62 -1.57 -14.35
C PHE A 130 -52.54 -0.06 -14.51
N SER A 131 -51.88 0.67 -13.58
CA SER A 131 -51.74 2.13 -13.66
C SER A 131 -51.04 2.59 -14.95
N ARG A 132 -50.03 1.86 -15.44
CA ARG A 132 -49.38 2.16 -16.73
C ARG A 132 -50.33 1.98 -17.91
N THR A 133 -51.21 0.98 -17.85
CA THR A 133 -52.21 0.74 -18.90
C THR A 133 -53.29 1.82 -18.88
N GLU A 134 -53.77 2.21 -17.70
CA GLU A 134 -54.70 3.33 -17.52
C GLU A 134 -54.10 4.63 -18.06
N LEU A 135 -52.84 4.94 -17.73
CA LEU A 135 -52.14 6.12 -18.23
C LEU A 135 -52.07 6.13 -19.77
N ARG A 136 -51.62 5.03 -20.38
CA ARG A 136 -51.57 4.93 -21.85
C ARG A 136 -52.94 5.11 -22.51
N ARG A 137 -54.00 4.59 -21.88
CA ARG A 137 -55.37 4.77 -22.37
C ARG A 137 -55.79 6.24 -22.28
N ALA A 138 -55.55 6.88 -21.13
CA ALA A 138 -55.87 8.28 -20.91
C ALA A 138 -55.12 9.18 -21.91
N GLU A 139 -53.80 8.97 -22.08
CA GLU A 139 -53.00 9.69 -23.07
C GLU A 139 -53.53 9.51 -24.50
N ALA A 140 -53.97 8.31 -24.88
CA ALA A 140 -54.55 8.05 -26.20
C ALA A 140 -55.88 8.78 -26.40
N LEU A 141 -56.75 8.79 -25.39
CA LEU A 141 -58.04 9.48 -25.43
C LEU A 141 -57.89 11.01 -25.43
N ALA A 142 -56.93 11.53 -24.67
CA ALA A 142 -56.61 12.96 -24.62
C ALA A 142 -56.07 13.46 -25.97
N ARG A 143 -55.24 12.66 -26.67
CA ARG A 143 -54.81 12.97 -28.05
C ARG A 143 -55.96 13.06 -29.05
N THR A 144 -57.06 12.33 -28.80
CA THR A 144 -58.27 12.38 -29.62
C THR A 144 -59.31 13.39 -29.12
N GLU A 145 -58.96 14.27 -28.17
CA GLU A 145 -59.84 15.27 -27.54
C GLU A 145 -61.11 14.69 -26.89
N ALA A 146 -61.13 13.38 -26.62
CA ALA A 146 -62.27 12.71 -26.00
C ALA A 146 -62.34 12.94 -24.48
N ILE A 147 -61.20 13.30 -23.87
CA ILE A 147 -61.04 13.66 -22.46
C ILE A 147 -60.03 14.81 -22.32
N SER A 148 -60.18 15.65 -21.28
CA SER A 148 -59.30 16.78 -20.98
C SER A 148 -58.08 16.40 -20.15
#